data_AF-S8G5B5-F1
#
_entry.id   AF-S8G5B5-F1
#
_cell.length_a   1.000
_cell.length_b   1.000
_cell.length_c   1.000
_cell.angle_alpha   90.00
_cell.angle_beta   90.00
_cell.angle_gamma   90.00
#
_symmetry.space_group_name_H-M   'P 1'
#
loop_
_entity.id
_entity.type
_entity.pdbx_description
1 polymer ?
#
loop_
_entity_poly.entity_id
_entity_poly.type
_entity_poly.pdbx_seq_one_letter_code
_entity_poly.pdbx_strand_id
1 'polypeptide(L)'
;MNNKKGAFDFKFMIALMRLSFKCASLYNWSDVNISALWRTHFESKEDAPSYRTLRSWYSRGTKLARLAEGGSVYMLLWLAHADLRAPFVEADGTLAGDIANALRCPEHDSSTGSLVRDNIIPTIAYLSERCPIRLGDILPNDIISALGVSPSRLCCALDASDRLFSALPSNSFRSLPRSADAWESVNTVALAQQQEATHELTPLTPPTPQDIYDTYNTYRVSHSAHSSHFSIGVVRTG
;
A
#
# COMPACT_ATOMS: atom_id res chain seq x y z
N MET A 1 4.72 -22.23 5.20
CA MET A 1 3.92 -21.21 4.45
C MET A 1 4.63 -20.85 3.16
N ASN A 2 3.89 -20.69 2.06
CA ASN A 2 4.46 -20.37 0.75
C ASN A 2 4.51 -18.85 0.55
N ASN A 3 5.68 -18.22 0.80
CA ASN A 3 5.86 -16.76 0.69
C ASN A 3 5.44 -16.19 -0.67
N LYS A 4 5.51 -16.99 -1.75
CA LYS A 4 5.04 -16.56 -3.08
C LYS A 4 3.53 -16.37 -3.13
N LYS A 5 2.77 -17.17 -2.38
CA LYS A 5 1.32 -17.10 -2.32
C LYS A 5 0.84 -15.82 -1.62
N GLY A 6 1.42 -15.49 -0.46
CA GLY A 6 1.07 -14.25 0.27
C GLY A 6 1.34 -12.99 -0.56
N ALA A 7 2.50 -12.92 -1.24
CA ALA A 7 2.81 -11.81 -2.14
C ALA A 7 1.81 -11.70 -3.31
N PHE A 8 1.41 -12.83 -3.90
CA PHE A 8 0.39 -12.88 -4.94
C PHE A 8 -0.97 -12.41 -4.42
N ASP A 9 -1.41 -12.93 -3.27
CA ASP A 9 -2.68 -12.57 -2.64
C ASP A 9 -2.74 -11.07 -2.30
N PHE A 10 -1.66 -10.49 -1.77
CA PHE A 10 -1.57 -9.06 -1.50
C PHE A 10 -1.69 -8.24 -2.79
N LYS A 11 -0.91 -8.57 -3.84
CA LYS A 11 -1.00 -7.87 -5.14
C LYS A 11 -2.40 -7.96 -5.74
N PHE A 12 -3.04 -9.12 -5.64
CA PHE A 12 -4.41 -9.31 -6.11
C PHE A 12 -5.41 -8.45 -5.35
N MET A 13 -5.31 -8.35 -4.03
CA MET A 13 -6.16 -7.47 -3.22
C MET A 13 -5.97 -6.00 -3.58
N ILE A 14 -4.72 -5.55 -3.74
CA ILE A 14 -4.43 -4.18 -4.18
C ILE A 14 -4.98 -3.92 -5.59
N ALA A 15 -4.91 -4.87 -6.52
CA ALA A 15 -5.47 -4.73 -7.85
C ALA A 15 -7.00 -4.57 -7.85
N LEU A 16 -7.71 -5.36 -7.02
CA LEU A 16 -9.16 -5.21 -6.85
C LEU A 16 -9.52 -3.85 -6.25
N MET A 17 -8.77 -3.41 -5.24
CA MET A 17 -8.98 -2.11 -4.61
C MET A 17 -8.74 -0.96 -5.61
N ARG A 18 -7.65 -0.99 -6.38
CA ARG A 18 -7.35 -0.04 -7.46
C ARG A 18 -8.48 0.05 -8.47
N LEU A 19 -9.05 -1.09 -8.88
CA LEU A 19 -10.20 -1.13 -9.77
C LEU A 19 -11.40 -0.39 -9.16
N SER A 20 -11.73 -0.65 -7.89
CA SER A 20 -12.83 0.05 -7.20
C SER A 20 -12.63 1.55 -7.15
N PHE A 21 -11.42 2.02 -6.80
CA PHE A 21 -11.08 3.45 -6.84
C PHE A 21 -11.20 4.03 -8.25
N LYS A 22 -10.75 3.31 -9.28
CA LYS A 22 -10.89 3.79 -10.66
C LYS A 22 -12.36 3.88 -11.07
N CYS A 23 -13.18 2.89 -10.73
CA CYS A 23 -14.62 2.94 -10.98
C CYS A 23 -15.29 4.12 -10.28
N ALA A 24 -14.96 4.38 -9.01
CA ALA A 24 -15.48 5.54 -8.28
C ALA A 24 -15.04 6.87 -8.89
N SER A 25 -13.77 6.97 -9.32
CA SER A 25 -13.27 8.19 -9.98
C SER A 25 -14.01 8.53 -11.28
N LEU A 26 -14.45 7.52 -12.05
CA LEU A 26 -15.24 7.71 -13.27
C LEU A 26 -16.66 8.23 -12.98
N TYR A 27 -17.13 8.07 -11.74
CA TYR A 27 -18.42 8.54 -11.25
C TYR A 27 -18.27 9.74 -10.30
N ASN A 28 -17.13 10.44 -10.35
CA ASN A 28 -16.84 11.60 -9.51
C ASN A 28 -17.08 11.31 -8.02
N TRP A 29 -16.68 10.12 -7.56
CA TRP A 29 -16.80 9.66 -6.16
C TRP A 29 -18.23 9.59 -5.62
N SER A 30 -19.23 9.52 -6.51
CA SER A 30 -20.63 9.25 -6.17
C SER A 30 -20.99 7.79 -6.36
N ASP A 31 -22.23 7.41 -6.00
CA ASP A 31 -22.73 6.04 -6.12
C ASP A 31 -22.44 5.41 -7.49
N VAL A 32 -21.61 4.37 -7.49
CA VAL A 32 -21.13 3.76 -8.72
C VAL A 32 -22.18 2.84 -9.33
N ASN A 33 -22.73 3.23 -10.48
CA ASN A 33 -23.57 2.36 -11.29
C ASN A 33 -22.71 1.43 -12.16
N ILE A 34 -22.37 0.25 -11.63
CA ILE A 34 -21.53 -0.72 -12.33
C ILE A 34 -22.14 -1.19 -13.65
N SER A 35 -23.47 -1.24 -13.79
CA SER A 35 -24.11 -1.65 -15.03
C SER A 35 -23.91 -0.62 -16.13
N ALA A 36 -24.10 0.66 -15.82
CA ALA A 36 -23.82 1.74 -16.75
C ALA A 36 -22.32 1.82 -17.09
N LEU A 37 -21.44 1.70 -16.08
CA LEU A 37 -19.99 1.68 -16.28
C LEU A 37 -19.57 0.56 -17.26
N TRP A 38 -20.13 -0.64 -17.10
CA TRP A 38 -19.81 -1.78 -17.98
C TRP A 38 -20.23 -1.49 -19.43
N ARG A 39 -21.46 -1.01 -19.65
CA ARG A 39 -21.95 -0.64 -20.98
C ARG A 39 -21.09 0.43 -21.65
N THR A 40 -20.73 1.48 -20.91
CA THR A 40 -19.97 2.62 -21.45
C THR A 40 -18.51 2.28 -21.77
N HIS A 41 -17.86 1.42 -20.98
CA HIS A 41 -16.40 1.25 -21.07
C HIS A 41 -15.92 -0.14 -21.48
N PHE A 42 -16.79 -1.15 -21.50
CA PHE A 42 -16.41 -2.55 -21.70
C PHE A 42 -17.21 -3.29 -22.78
N GLU A 43 -18.48 -2.94 -23.01
CA GLU A 43 -19.36 -3.68 -23.93
C GLU A 43 -18.80 -3.85 -25.36
N SER A 44 -18.04 -2.87 -25.85
CA SER A 44 -17.46 -2.90 -27.20
C SER A 44 -16.04 -3.48 -27.28
N LYS A 45 -15.50 -4.05 -26.19
CA LYS A 45 -14.11 -4.57 -26.15
C LYS A 45 -14.11 -6.09 -26.23
N GLU A 46 -13.27 -6.63 -27.12
CA GLU A 46 -13.18 -8.06 -27.41
C GLU A 46 -12.81 -8.91 -26.17
N ASP A 47 -11.90 -8.41 -25.32
CA ASP A 47 -11.44 -9.09 -24.10
C ASP A 47 -12.08 -8.52 -22.81
N ALA A 48 -13.27 -7.95 -22.89
CA ALA A 48 -13.92 -7.39 -21.70
C ALA A 48 -14.34 -8.48 -20.70
N PRO A 49 -14.17 -8.24 -19.38
CA PRO A 49 -14.80 -9.09 -18.38
C PRO A 49 -16.32 -8.99 -18.49
N SER A 50 -17.04 -10.06 -18.16
CA SER A 50 -18.50 -10.00 -18.06
C SER A 50 -18.95 -8.97 -17.01
N TYR A 51 -20.17 -8.44 -17.15
CA TYR A 51 -20.77 -7.56 -16.11
C TYR A 51 -20.73 -8.20 -14.72
N ARG A 52 -21.04 -9.50 -14.63
CA ARG A 52 -21.01 -10.24 -13.35
C ARG A 52 -19.60 -10.27 -12.74
N THR A 53 -18.60 -10.50 -13.58
CA THR A 53 -17.19 -10.49 -13.18
C THR A 53 -16.77 -9.12 -12.67
N LEU A 54 -17.07 -8.04 -13.40
CA LEU A 54 -16.74 -6.68 -13.00
C LEU A 54 -17.44 -6.28 -11.69
N ARG A 55 -18.74 -6.58 -11.56
CA ARG A 55 -19.50 -6.35 -10.33
C ARG A 55 -18.91 -7.09 -9.14
N SER A 56 -18.51 -8.35 -9.34
CA SER A 56 -17.85 -9.13 -8.30
C SER A 56 -16.52 -8.48 -7.89
N TRP A 57 -15.65 -8.15 -8.85
CA TRP A 57 -14.36 -7.51 -8.56
C TRP A 57 -14.52 -6.17 -7.84
N TYR A 58 -15.45 -5.32 -8.29
CA TYR A 58 -15.75 -4.04 -7.64
C TYR A 58 -16.20 -4.23 -6.19
N SER A 59 -17.16 -5.14 -5.94
CA SER A 59 -17.65 -5.46 -4.60
C SER A 59 -16.50 -5.93 -3.69
N ARG A 60 -15.69 -6.87 -4.16
CA ARG A 60 -14.53 -7.39 -3.43
C ARG A 60 -13.50 -6.29 -3.12
N GLY A 61 -13.20 -5.42 -4.09
CA GLY A 61 -12.30 -4.28 -3.89
C GLY A 61 -12.81 -3.28 -2.85
N THR A 62 -14.11 -2.98 -2.84
CA THR A 62 -14.70 -2.08 -1.82
C THR A 62 -14.64 -2.69 -0.41
N LYS A 63 -14.83 -4.01 -0.26
CA LYS A 63 -14.64 -4.69 1.05
C LYS A 63 -13.21 -4.57 1.56
N LEU A 64 -12.23 -4.77 0.67
CA LEU A 64 -10.81 -4.65 0.99
C LEU A 64 -10.44 -3.21 1.37
N ALA A 65 -11.01 -2.23 0.67
CA ALA A 65 -10.82 -0.83 1.03
C ALA A 65 -11.40 -0.49 2.41
N ARG A 66 -12.59 -1.01 2.77
CA ARG A 66 -13.15 -0.86 4.13
C ARG A 66 -12.25 -1.47 5.20
N LEU A 67 -11.67 -2.65 4.93
CA LEU A 67 -10.70 -3.25 5.85
C LEU A 67 -9.46 -2.36 6.02
N ALA A 68 -8.96 -1.78 4.93
CA ALA A 68 -7.85 -0.83 4.97
C ALA A 68 -8.23 0.50 5.65
N GLU A 69 -9.47 0.95 5.51
CA GLU A 69 -10.02 2.05 6.31
C GLU A 69 -10.05 1.69 7.80
N GLY A 70 -10.30 0.43 8.13
CA GLY A 70 -10.29 -0.08 9.50
C GLY A 70 -8.90 -0.11 10.12
N GLY A 71 -7.93 -0.73 9.46
CA GLY A 71 -6.61 -1.01 10.05
C GLY A 71 -5.39 -0.65 9.21
N SER A 72 -5.55 0.20 8.20
CA SER A 72 -4.56 0.54 7.16
C SER A 72 -4.27 -0.61 6.17
N VAL A 73 -3.48 -0.32 5.14
CA VAL A 73 -3.00 -1.30 4.14
C VAL A 73 -2.28 -2.49 4.78
N TYR A 74 -1.65 -2.29 5.94
CA TYR A 74 -0.96 -3.35 6.65
C TYR A 74 -1.89 -4.49 7.08
N MET A 75 -3.18 -4.23 7.27
CA MET A 75 -4.16 -5.30 7.47
C MET A 75 -4.34 -6.18 6.24
N LEU A 76 -4.24 -5.61 5.03
CA LEU A 76 -4.26 -6.42 3.79
C LEU A 76 -3.00 -7.26 3.68
N LEU A 77 -1.85 -6.73 4.08
CA LEU A 77 -0.60 -7.48 4.11
C LEU A 77 -0.69 -8.66 5.09
N TRP A 78 -1.20 -8.41 6.30
CA TRP A 78 -1.42 -9.45 7.30
C TRP A 78 -2.45 -10.50 6.84
N LEU A 79 -3.56 -10.07 6.24
CA LEU A 79 -4.59 -10.98 5.70
C LEU A 79 -4.03 -11.89 4.59
N ALA A 80 -3.16 -11.36 3.74
CA ALA A 80 -2.47 -12.13 2.71
C ALA A 80 -1.50 -13.16 3.32
N HIS A 81 -0.78 -12.75 4.36
CA HIS A 81 0.16 -13.61 5.06
C HIS A 81 -0.56 -14.74 5.80
N ALA A 82 -1.68 -14.45 6.46
CA ALA A 82 -2.47 -15.42 7.20
C ALA A 82 -3.31 -16.37 6.33
N ASP A 83 -3.24 -16.26 4.99
CA ASP A 83 -4.09 -17.01 4.06
C ASP A 83 -5.60 -16.81 4.29
N LEU A 84 -5.98 -15.59 4.70
CA LEU A 84 -7.36 -15.24 5.02
C LEU A 84 -8.05 -14.43 3.91
N ARG A 85 -7.37 -14.19 2.78
CA ARG A 85 -7.94 -13.44 1.65
C ARG A 85 -9.25 -14.06 1.16
N ALA A 86 -9.22 -15.35 0.81
CA ALA A 86 -10.40 -16.02 0.26
C ALA A 86 -11.60 -15.98 1.21
N PRO A 87 -11.51 -16.45 2.47
CA PRO A 87 -12.65 -16.40 3.38
C PRO A 87 -13.14 -14.97 3.64
N PHE A 88 -12.26 -13.99 3.75
CA PHE A 88 -12.66 -12.59 3.96
C PHE A 88 -13.44 -12.01 2.77
N VAL A 89 -12.93 -12.23 1.55
CA VAL A 89 -13.50 -11.61 0.35
C VAL A 89 -14.85 -12.23 -0.04
N GLU A 90 -15.04 -13.53 0.26
CA GLU A 90 -16.31 -14.23 0.06
C GLU A 90 -17.34 -14.03 1.19
N ALA A 91 -16.92 -13.55 2.36
CA ALA A 91 -17.82 -13.28 3.48
C ALA A 91 -18.85 -12.18 3.14
N ASP A 92 -19.92 -12.07 3.93
CA ASP A 92 -20.93 -11.04 3.71
C ASP A 92 -20.35 -9.61 3.78
N GLY A 93 -20.96 -8.68 3.04
CA GLY A 93 -20.50 -7.29 2.96
C GLY A 93 -20.56 -6.52 4.28
N THR A 94 -21.40 -6.95 5.22
CA THR A 94 -21.50 -6.39 6.58
C THR A 94 -20.26 -6.66 7.41
N LEU A 95 -19.71 -7.88 7.31
CA LEU A 95 -18.53 -8.32 8.06
C LEU A 95 -17.32 -7.39 7.86
N ALA A 96 -17.10 -6.90 6.65
CA ALA A 96 -15.99 -5.98 6.38
C ALA A 96 -16.13 -4.67 7.16
N GLY A 97 -17.37 -4.17 7.34
CA GLY A 97 -17.65 -2.98 8.13
C GLY A 97 -17.49 -3.25 9.64
N ASP A 98 -18.01 -4.38 10.12
CA ASP A 98 -17.91 -4.75 11.53
C ASP A 98 -16.45 -4.94 11.96
N ILE A 99 -15.65 -5.65 11.15
CA ILE A 99 -14.20 -5.79 11.38
C ILE A 99 -13.51 -4.43 11.32
N ALA A 100 -13.84 -3.58 10.34
CA ALA A 100 -13.25 -2.25 10.25
C ALA A 100 -13.54 -1.41 11.50
N ASN A 101 -14.76 -1.45 12.03
CA ASN A 101 -15.12 -0.75 13.26
C ASN A 101 -14.46 -1.33 14.50
N ALA A 102 -14.37 -2.66 14.61
CA ALA A 102 -13.64 -3.33 15.69
C ALA A 102 -12.14 -2.97 15.69
N LEU A 103 -11.54 -2.80 14.49
CA LEU A 103 -10.17 -2.31 14.35
C LEU A 103 -10.02 -0.84 14.77
N ARG A 104 -10.97 0.02 14.37
CA ARG A 104 -10.90 1.46 14.65
C ARG A 104 -11.08 1.77 16.13
N CYS A 105 -12.07 1.16 16.77
CA CYS A 105 -12.39 1.42 18.17
C CYS A 105 -12.60 0.11 18.95
N PRO A 106 -11.51 -0.63 19.25
CA PRO A 106 -11.61 -1.90 19.96
C PRO A 106 -12.11 -1.71 21.40
N GLU A 107 -13.23 -2.37 21.72
CA GLU A 107 -13.85 -2.36 23.04
C GLU A 107 -12.96 -3.06 24.08
N HIS A 108 -12.75 -2.45 25.25
CA HIS A 108 -11.86 -3.00 26.28
C HIS A 108 -12.33 -4.35 26.84
N ASP A 109 -13.64 -4.52 26.97
CA ASP A 109 -14.23 -5.66 27.69
C ASP A 109 -14.63 -6.81 26.77
N SER A 110 -14.31 -6.73 25.47
CA SER A 110 -14.62 -7.78 24.50
C SER A 110 -13.37 -8.56 24.10
N SER A 111 -13.52 -9.88 23.90
CA SER A 111 -12.43 -10.74 23.43
C SER A 111 -11.87 -10.30 22.08
N THR A 112 -12.73 -9.74 21.21
CA THR A 112 -12.31 -9.18 19.92
C THR A 112 -11.50 -7.91 20.12
N GLY A 113 -11.90 -7.02 21.03
CA GLY A 113 -11.16 -5.79 21.31
C GLY A 113 -9.81 -6.06 21.96
N SER A 114 -9.71 -7.02 22.90
CA SER A 114 -8.43 -7.47 23.44
C SER A 114 -7.52 -8.05 22.35
N LEU A 115 -8.06 -8.91 21.47
CA LEU A 115 -7.30 -9.44 20.33
C LEU A 115 -6.75 -8.31 19.43
N VAL A 116 -7.59 -7.31 19.13
CA VAL A 116 -7.19 -6.16 18.31
C VAL A 116 -6.09 -5.34 18.99
N ARG A 117 -6.28 -4.99 20.27
CA ARG A 117 -5.35 -4.16 21.05
C ARG A 117 -4.02 -4.85 21.31
N ASP A 118 -4.06 -6.12 21.69
CA ASP A 118 -2.89 -6.83 22.19
C ASP A 118 -2.07 -7.49 21.07
N ASN A 119 -2.70 -7.74 19.91
CA ASN A 119 -2.06 -8.48 18.83
C ASN A 119 -2.09 -7.73 17.49
N ILE A 120 -3.27 -7.30 17.04
CA ILE A 120 -3.43 -6.78 15.68
C ILE A 120 -2.76 -5.41 15.52
N ILE A 121 -3.09 -4.43 16.37
CA ILE A 121 -2.50 -3.09 16.27
C ILE A 121 -0.97 -3.11 16.48
N PRO A 122 -0.42 -3.82 17.49
CA PRO A 122 1.03 -3.98 17.62
C PRO A 122 1.68 -4.63 16.39
N THR A 123 1.02 -5.61 15.77
CA THR A 123 1.50 -6.21 14.52
C THR A 123 1.51 -5.20 13.37
N ILE A 124 0.49 -4.35 13.26
CA ILE A 124 0.45 -3.28 12.26
C ILE A 124 1.59 -2.28 12.50
N ALA A 125 1.80 -1.85 13.75
CA ALA A 125 2.91 -0.95 14.11
C ALA A 125 4.25 -1.56 13.68
N TYR A 126 4.50 -2.81 14.06
CA TYR A 126 5.69 -3.58 13.69
C TYR A 126 5.90 -3.68 12.17
N LEU A 127 4.83 -3.98 11.42
CA LEU A 127 4.89 -4.08 9.96
C LEU A 127 5.17 -2.72 9.31
N SER A 128 4.57 -1.64 9.84
CA SER A 128 4.76 -0.30 9.31
C SER A 128 6.17 0.24 9.53
N GLU A 129 6.78 -0.11 10.66
CA GLU A 129 8.16 0.25 10.98
C GLU A 129 9.15 -0.42 10.01
N ARG A 130 8.97 -1.73 9.75
CA ARG A 130 9.89 -2.51 8.90
C ARG A 130 9.64 -2.41 7.41
N CYS A 131 8.42 -2.10 7.01
CA CYS A 131 8.02 -2.05 5.60
C CYS A 131 7.21 -0.77 5.38
N PRO A 132 7.84 0.40 5.32
CA PRO A 132 7.13 1.64 5.01
C PRO A 132 6.56 1.56 3.59
N ILE A 133 5.23 1.61 3.47
CA ILE A 133 4.51 1.60 2.19
C ILE A 133 3.94 3.00 1.98
N ARG A 134 4.21 3.63 0.84
CA ARG A 134 3.61 4.92 0.48
C ARG A 134 2.26 4.70 -0.20
N LEU A 135 1.36 5.68 -0.08
CA LEU A 135 0.08 5.62 -0.75
C LEU A 135 0.25 5.52 -2.28
N GLY A 136 1.23 6.20 -2.86
CA GLY A 136 1.56 6.11 -4.29
C GLY A 136 2.04 4.71 -4.75
N ASP A 137 2.49 3.86 -3.82
CA ASP A 137 2.87 2.48 -4.14
C ASP A 137 1.65 1.58 -4.32
N ILE A 138 0.51 1.95 -3.71
CA ILE A 138 -0.73 1.15 -3.70
C ILE A 138 -1.83 1.68 -4.59
N LEU A 139 -1.86 2.98 -4.92
CA LEU A 139 -2.88 3.58 -5.78
C LEU A 139 -2.22 4.55 -6.78
N PRO A 140 -2.84 4.76 -7.95
CA PRO A 140 -2.39 5.77 -8.90
C PRO A 140 -2.32 7.18 -8.29
N ASN A 141 -1.23 7.91 -8.55
CA ASN A 141 -0.98 9.24 -7.96
C ASN A 141 -2.06 10.27 -8.33
N ASP A 142 -2.64 10.17 -9.53
CA ASP A 142 -3.75 11.02 -9.99
C ASP A 142 -4.99 10.83 -9.12
N ILE A 143 -5.32 9.59 -8.78
CA ILE A 143 -6.44 9.27 -7.88
C ILE A 143 -6.20 9.82 -6.47
N ILE A 144 -5.01 9.59 -5.91
CA ILE A 144 -4.68 10.04 -4.55
C ILE A 144 -4.73 11.57 -4.46
N SER A 145 -4.16 12.25 -5.46
CA SER A 145 -4.13 13.72 -5.52
C SER A 145 -5.52 14.31 -5.70
N ALA A 146 -6.39 13.66 -6.50
CA ALA A 146 -7.78 14.08 -6.67
C ALA A 146 -8.60 14.02 -5.36
N LEU A 147 -8.17 13.19 -4.40
CA LEU A 147 -8.76 13.08 -3.06
C LEU A 147 -8.09 14.00 -2.03
N GLY A 148 -7.18 14.89 -2.46
CA GLY A 148 -6.50 15.84 -1.59
C GLY A 148 -5.50 15.20 -0.62
N VAL A 149 -5.01 14.00 -0.95
CA VAL A 149 -3.98 13.30 -0.18
C VAL A 149 -2.66 13.33 -0.97
N SER A 150 -1.51 13.42 -0.28
CA SER A 150 -0.22 13.33 -0.96
C SER A 150 0.13 11.86 -1.25
N PRO A 151 0.53 11.49 -2.48
CA PRO A 151 1.01 10.14 -2.78
C PRO A 151 2.26 9.73 -1.98
N SER A 152 3.05 10.70 -1.49
CA SER A 152 4.24 10.43 -0.69
C SER A 152 3.94 10.07 0.77
N ARG A 153 2.70 10.28 1.24
CA ARG A 153 2.29 9.91 2.60
C ARG A 153 2.38 8.39 2.78
N LEU A 154 2.81 7.98 3.97
CA LEU A 154 2.87 6.58 4.36
C LEU A 154 1.47 6.03 4.65
N CYS A 155 1.27 4.73 4.41
CA CYS A 155 0.02 4.04 4.72
C CYS A 155 -0.26 3.96 6.23
N CYS A 156 0.77 4.09 7.08
CA CYS A 156 0.64 4.17 8.53
C CYS A 156 0.22 5.57 9.02
N ALA A 157 0.24 6.59 8.16
CA ALA A 157 -0.36 7.89 8.48
C ALA A 157 -1.89 7.74 8.44
N LEU A 158 -2.47 7.44 9.59
CA LEU A 158 -3.87 7.02 9.72
C LEU A 158 -4.84 8.10 9.23
N ASP A 159 -4.50 9.39 9.38
CA ASP A 159 -5.29 10.51 8.85
C ASP A 159 -5.42 10.47 7.32
N ALA A 160 -4.31 10.18 6.63
CA ALA A 160 -4.26 10.08 5.18
C ALA A 160 -4.96 8.81 4.68
N SER A 161 -4.73 7.69 5.37
CA SER A 161 -5.41 6.42 5.11
C SER A 161 -6.93 6.56 5.25
N ASP A 162 -7.40 7.19 6.32
CA ASP A 162 -8.82 7.40 6.59
C ASP A 162 -9.47 8.22 5.47
N ARG A 163 -8.90 9.38 5.13
CA ARG A 163 -9.43 10.23 4.04
C ARG A 163 -9.51 9.48 2.71
N LEU A 164 -8.46 8.73 2.39
CA LEU A 164 -8.37 8.00 1.13
C LEU A 164 -9.41 6.89 1.05
N PHE A 165 -9.49 6.02 2.06
CA PHE A 165 -10.37 4.85 2.00
C PHE A 165 -11.84 5.20 2.26
N SER A 166 -12.13 6.26 3.04
CA SER A 166 -13.49 6.76 3.22
C SER A 166 -14.09 7.39 1.95
N ALA A 167 -13.27 7.69 0.94
CA ALA A 167 -13.73 8.30 -0.31
C ALA A 167 -14.49 7.33 -1.22
N LEU A 168 -14.40 6.01 -0.97
CA LEU A 168 -15.17 5.05 -1.74
C LEU A 168 -16.64 5.09 -1.31
N PRO A 169 -17.60 5.21 -2.26
CA PRO A 169 -19.02 5.23 -1.95
C PRO A 169 -19.43 3.97 -1.19
N SER A 170 -20.13 4.18 -0.08
CA SER A 170 -20.56 3.10 0.80
C SER A 170 -21.92 3.39 1.40
N ASN A 171 -22.96 2.75 0.85
CA ASN A 171 -24.36 3.10 1.13
C ASN A 171 -24.82 2.72 2.56
N SER A 172 -24.07 1.89 3.28
CA SER A 172 -24.53 1.29 4.54
C SER A 172 -23.51 1.30 5.67
N PHE A 173 -22.28 1.75 5.42
CA PHE A 173 -21.21 1.70 6.41
C PHE A 173 -20.84 3.10 6.86
N ARG A 174 -20.82 3.28 8.18
CA ARG A 174 -20.28 4.46 8.83
C ARG A 174 -19.13 4.03 9.74
N SER A 175 -17.94 4.46 9.38
CA SER A 175 -16.74 4.23 10.17
C SER A 175 -16.83 4.94 11.52
N LEU A 176 -16.55 4.21 12.60
CA LEU A 176 -16.33 4.80 13.92
C LEU A 176 -15.06 5.67 13.91
N PRO A 177 -14.90 6.65 14.81
CA PRO A 177 -13.60 7.28 15.02
C PRO A 177 -12.56 6.25 15.48
N ARG A 178 -11.28 6.49 15.18
CA ARG A 178 -10.20 5.67 15.75
C ARG A 178 -10.03 5.99 17.23
N SER A 179 -9.87 4.95 18.05
CA SER A 179 -9.46 5.08 19.46
C SER A 179 -8.01 5.56 19.49
N ALA A 180 -7.79 6.76 20.03
CA ALA A 180 -6.48 7.41 20.02
C ALA A 180 -5.44 6.62 20.84
N ASP A 181 -5.87 6.07 21.98
CA ASP A 181 -5.06 5.24 22.87
C ASP A 181 -4.66 3.91 22.22
N ALA A 182 -5.59 3.22 21.57
CA ALA A 182 -5.27 1.93 20.93
C ALA A 182 -4.28 2.08 19.78
N TRP A 183 -4.37 3.18 19.02
CA TRP A 183 -3.57 3.42 17.83
C TRP A 183 -2.29 4.26 18.05
N GLU A 184 -1.97 4.61 19.29
CA GLU A 184 -0.83 5.47 19.64
C GLU A 184 0.51 4.94 19.09
N SER A 185 0.73 3.63 19.16
CA SER A 185 1.96 2.99 18.66
C SER A 185 2.17 3.20 17.16
N VAL A 186 1.12 3.08 16.36
CA VAL A 186 1.18 3.30 14.90
C VAL A 186 1.41 4.78 14.59
N ASN A 187 0.76 5.69 15.33
CA ASN A 187 0.97 7.13 15.17
C ASN A 187 2.41 7.53 15.48
N THR A 188 3.01 6.92 16.51
CA THR A 188 4.41 7.14 16.89
C THR A 188 5.36 6.74 15.76
N VAL A 189 5.15 5.55 15.17
CA VAL A 189 5.94 5.09 14.01
C VAL A 189 5.78 6.05 12.82
N ALA A 190 4.55 6.46 12.51
CA ALA A 190 4.29 7.36 11.39
C ALA A 190 4.98 8.73 11.55
N LEU A 191 5.01 9.27 12.78
CA LEU A 191 5.69 10.53 13.08
C LEU A 191 7.21 10.40 12.95
N ALA A 192 7.80 9.33 13.49
CA ALA A 192 9.25 9.08 13.39
C ALA A 192 9.70 8.96 11.93
N GLN A 193 8.98 8.17 11.12
CA GLN A 193 9.32 7.96 9.71
C GLN A 193 9.11 9.22 8.84
N GLN A 194 8.17 10.10 9.20
CA GLN A 194 7.99 11.39 8.50
C GLN A 194 9.13 12.38 8.81
N GLN A 195 9.65 12.37 10.04
CA GLN A 195 10.77 13.23 10.42
C GLN A 195 12.08 12.80 9.73
N GLU A 196 12.35 11.50 9.65
CA GLU A 196 13.51 10.97 8.91
C GLU A 196 13.50 11.40 7.44
N ALA A 197 12.34 11.33 6.78
CA ALA A 197 12.18 11.78 5.40
C ALA A 197 12.36 13.30 5.20
N THR A 198 12.20 14.10 6.26
CA THR A 198 12.37 15.56 6.21
C THR A 198 13.83 15.96 6.49
N HIS A 199 14.58 15.13 7.23
CA HIS A 199 15.96 15.40 7.60
C HIS A 199 16.99 15.06 6.50
N GLU A 200 16.58 14.39 5.41
CA GLU A 200 17.42 14.14 4.22
C GLU A 200 17.63 15.38 3.32
N LEU A 201 17.00 16.52 3.60
CA LEU A 201 17.25 17.78 2.90
C LEU A 201 18.11 18.72 3.75
N THR A 202 19.34 18.30 4.06
CA THR A 202 20.38 19.30 4.33
C THR A 202 20.78 19.89 2.97
N PRO A 203 20.82 21.22 2.78
CA PRO A 203 21.31 21.79 1.53
C PRO A 203 22.70 21.24 1.26
N LEU A 204 22.87 20.52 0.15
CA LEU A 204 24.19 20.09 -0.31
C LEU A 204 25.03 21.36 -0.44
N THR A 205 26.00 21.53 0.47
CA THR A 205 27.15 22.39 0.22
C THR A 205 27.68 21.99 -1.15
N PRO A 206 27.84 22.92 -2.12
CA PRO A 206 28.38 22.57 -3.41
C PRO A 206 29.70 21.82 -3.21
N PRO A 207 29.88 20.66 -3.87
CA PRO A 207 31.08 19.86 -3.68
C PRO A 207 32.29 20.75 -3.94
N THR A 208 33.23 20.75 -3.00
CA THR A 208 34.45 21.50 -3.18
C THR A 208 35.25 20.86 -4.32
N PRO A 209 36.11 21.62 -5.02
CA PRO A 209 37.01 21.05 -6.03
C PRO A 209 37.83 19.86 -5.51
N GLN A 210 38.05 19.77 -4.19
CA GLN A 210 38.73 18.67 -3.53
C GLN A 210 37.89 17.39 -3.52
N ASP A 211 36.58 17.47 -3.27
CA ASP A 211 35.68 16.30 -3.26
C ASP A 211 35.61 15.63 -4.65
N ILE A 212 35.69 16.45 -5.70
CA ILE A 212 35.76 16.00 -7.09
C ILE A 212 37.10 15.31 -7.37
N TYR A 213 38.19 15.87 -6.86
CA TYR A 213 39.53 15.31 -7.03
C TYR A 213 39.71 13.97 -6.31
N ASP A 214 39.17 13.85 -5.10
CA ASP A 214 39.24 12.63 -4.30
C ASP A 214 38.41 11.51 -4.94
N THR A 215 37.19 11.84 -5.42
CA THR A 215 36.34 10.89 -6.17
C THR A 215 37.01 10.39 -7.45
N TYR A 216 37.66 11.28 -8.20
CA TYR A 216 38.42 10.92 -9.41
C TYR A 216 39.59 9.99 -9.10
N ASN A 217 40.34 10.26 -8.03
CA ASN A 217 41.48 9.44 -7.62
C ASN A 217 41.05 8.06 -7.11
N THR A 218 39.95 7.95 -6.36
CA THR A 218 39.39 6.66 -5.96
C THR A 218 39.04 5.82 -7.19
N TYR A 219 38.33 6.40 -8.17
CA TYR A 219 37.99 5.69 -9.41
C TYR A 219 39.22 5.24 -10.21
N ARG A 220 40.25 6.09 -10.30
CA ARG A 220 41.49 5.81 -11.02
C ARG A 220 42.27 4.65 -10.38
N VAL A 221 42.40 4.63 -9.04
CA VAL A 221 43.10 3.57 -8.32
C VAL A 221 42.36 2.23 -8.45
N SER A 222 41.03 2.25 -8.42
CA SER A 222 40.21 1.04 -8.63
C SER A 222 40.33 0.48 -10.05
N HIS A 223 40.47 1.32 -11.08
CA HIS A 223 40.58 0.88 -12.47
C HIS A 223 42.00 0.50 -12.91
N SER A 224 43.06 1.02 -12.27
CA SER A 224 44.42 0.55 -12.53
C SER A 224 44.72 -0.84 -11.96
N ALA A 225 43.94 -1.32 -10.98
CA ALA A 225 44.09 -2.63 -10.37
C ALA A 225 43.43 -3.79 -11.16
N HIS A 226 42.77 -3.51 -12.29
CA HIS A 226 42.06 -4.51 -13.11
C HIS A 226 42.56 -4.62 -14.55
N SER A 227 43.73 -4.06 -14.89
CA SER A 227 44.30 -4.12 -16.25
C SER A 227 45.74 -4.66 -16.31
N SER A 228 46.11 -5.54 -15.39
CA SER A 228 47.39 -6.27 -15.44
C SER A 228 47.22 -7.74 -15.11
N HIS A 229 46.48 -8.48 -15.95
CA HIS A 229 46.61 -9.94 -16.11
C HIS A 229 45.79 -10.40 -17.32
N PHE A 230 46.32 -10.24 -18.55
CA PHE A 230 45.99 -11.08 -19.71
C PHE A 230 47.01 -10.78 -20.83
N SER A 231 48.08 -11.58 -20.90
CA SER A 231 48.96 -11.65 -22.09
C SER A 231 48.91 -13.07 -22.63
N ILE A 232 48.21 -13.25 -23.75
CA ILE A 232 48.20 -14.47 -24.56
C ILE A 232 49.47 -14.44 -25.43
N GLY A 233 50.37 -15.39 -25.22
CA GLY A 233 51.52 -15.63 -26.09
C GLY A 233 51.10 -16.37 -27.35
N VAL A 234 51.14 -15.69 -28.50
CA VAL A 234 51.07 -16.27 -29.84
C VAL A 234 52.48 -16.71 -30.23
N VAL A 235 52.71 -18.01 -30.39
CA VAL A 235 53.93 -18.55 -31.02
C VAL A 235 53.65 -18.76 -32.50
N ARG A 236 54.44 -18.08 -33.35
CA ARG A 236 54.45 -18.22 -34.80
C ARG A 236 55.41 -19.33 -35.25
N THR A 237 55.04 -19.93 -36.37
CA THR A 237 55.71 -20.90 -37.23
C THR A 237 57.19 -20.65 -37.52
N GLY A 238 57.94 -21.76 -37.59
CA GLY A 238 59.14 -21.99 -38.40
C GLY A 238 59.09 -23.41 -38.91
#